data_AF-A0A6B3D0S3-F1
#
_entry.id   AF-A0A6B3D0S3-F1
#
_cell.length_a   1.000
_cell.length_b   1.000
_cell.length_c   1.000
_cell.angle_alpha   90.00
_cell.angle_beta   90.00
_cell.angle_gamma   90.00
#
_symmetry.space_group_name_H-M   'P 1'
#
loop_
_entity.id
_entity.type
_entity.pdbx_description
1 polymer ?
#
loop_
_entity_poly.entity_id
_entity_poly.type
_entity_poly.pdbx_seq_one_letter_code
_entity_poly.pdbx_strand_id
1 'polypeptide(L)'
;VVIPLVSAAVVGFLMFVVIGKPIATAQSAMTDWLSGLSGANAILLGALLGLMMCFDLGGPVNKVAYTFATAGIAVASPSDSAMKIMAAVMAAGMVPPLAMALATTVRGRLFNAAERENGKAAWVLGASFISEGAIPFAAADPLRVIPASMAGGA
;
A
#
# COMPACT_ATOMS: atom_id res chain seq x y z
N VAL A 1 27.40 -2.66 19.12
CA VAL A 1 27.32 -2.98 17.67
C VAL A 1 27.08 -4.47 17.42
N VAL A 2 27.74 -5.38 18.15
CA VAL A 2 27.56 -6.84 17.99
C VAL A 2 26.12 -7.31 18.23
N ILE A 3 25.43 -6.80 19.28
CA ILE A 3 24.05 -7.22 19.59
C ILE A 3 23.07 -6.89 18.44
N PRO A 4 22.98 -5.64 17.91
CA PRO A 4 22.17 -5.34 16.72
C PRO A 4 22.51 -6.17 15.48
N LEU A 5 23.79 -6.49 15.26
CA LEU A 5 24.23 -7.30 14.12
C LEU A 5 23.73 -8.74 14.23
N VAL A 6 23.92 -9.36 15.39
CA VAL A 6 23.51 -10.74 15.63
C VAL A 6 21.99 -10.85 15.64
N SER A 7 21.27 -9.91 16.25
CA SER A 7 19.81 -9.92 16.23
C SER A 7 19.24 -9.71 14.83
N ALA A 8 19.79 -8.78 14.03
CA ALA A 8 19.40 -8.62 12.63
C ALA A 8 19.69 -9.87 11.78
N ALA A 9 20.83 -10.53 12.00
CA ALA A 9 21.18 -11.77 11.30
C ALA A 9 20.22 -12.92 11.64
N VAL A 10 19.90 -13.10 12.92
CA VAL A 10 18.94 -14.14 13.37
C VAL A 10 17.53 -13.86 12.85
N VAL A 11 17.04 -12.63 12.99
CA VAL A 11 15.71 -12.24 12.50
C VAL A 11 15.65 -12.34 10.97
N GLY A 12 16.68 -11.91 10.27
CA GLY A 12 16.77 -12.03 8.81
C GLY A 12 16.78 -13.49 8.34
N PHE A 13 17.53 -14.35 9.02
CA PHE A 13 17.56 -15.79 8.73
C PHE A 13 16.19 -16.44 8.96
N LEU A 14 15.53 -16.15 10.09
CA LEU A 14 14.19 -16.64 10.38
C LEU A 14 13.15 -16.13 9.38
N MET A 15 13.24 -14.86 9.00
CA MET A 15 12.39 -14.29 7.95
C MET A 15 12.56 -15.00 6.62
N PHE A 16 13.79 -15.35 6.25
CA PHE A 16 14.05 -16.05 4.99
C PHE A 16 13.57 -17.50 5.01
N VAL A 17 13.91 -18.26 6.06
CA VAL A 17 13.70 -19.72 6.10
C VAL A 17 12.29 -20.11 6.53
N VAL A 18 11.71 -19.38 7.49
CA VAL A 18 10.43 -19.76 8.11
C VAL A 18 9.26 -18.96 7.56
N ILE A 19 9.41 -17.64 7.43
CA ILE A 19 8.29 -16.75 7.15
C ILE A 19 8.16 -16.44 5.65
N GLY A 20 9.29 -16.36 4.93
CA GLY A 20 9.33 -15.97 3.52
C GLY A 20 8.53 -16.88 2.62
N LYS A 21 8.63 -18.21 2.80
CA LYS A 21 7.91 -19.19 1.99
C LYS A 21 6.38 -19.09 2.17
N PRO A 22 5.81 -19.08 3.39
CA PRO A 22 4.38 -18.83 3.60
C PRO A 22 3.88 -17.52 2.98
N ILE A 23 4.62 -16.41 3.15
CA ILE A 23 4.25 -15.12 2.56
C ILE A 23 4.25 -15.19 1.04
N ALA A 24 5.30 -15.76 0.44
CA ALA A 24 5.41 -15.89 -1.01
C ALA A 24 4.28 -16.76 -1.59
N THR A 25 3.92 -17.86 -0.92
CA THR A 25 2.79 -18.70 -1.34
C THR A 25 1.46 -17.94 -1.26
N ALA A 26 1.22 -17.20 -0.17
CA ALA A 26 0.01 -16.40 -0.03
C ALA A 26 -0.06 -15.28 -1.10
N GLN A 27 1.07 -14.64 -1.40
CA GLN A 27 1.18 -13.64 -2.45
C GLN A 27 0.88 -14.24 -3.83
N SER A 28 1.49 -15.37 -4.18
CA SER A 28 1.24 -16.05 -5.45
C SER A 28 -0.24 -16.41 -5.60
N ALA A 29 -0.85 -17.02 -4.57
CA ALA A 29 -2.26 -17.40 -4.62
C ALA A 29 -3.20 -16.21 -4.84
N MET A 30 -2.88 -15.06 -4.25
CA MET A 30 -3.66 -13.83 -4.41
C MET A 30 -3.43 -13.19 -5.79
N THR A 31 -2.22 -13.23 -6.32
CA THR A 31 -1.91 -12.82 -7.71
C THR A 31 -2.63 -13.71 -8.72
N ASP A 32 -2.65 -15.03 -8.51
CA ASP A 32 -3.34 -15.99 -9.37
C ASP A 32 -4.85 -15.76 -9.36
N TRP A 33 -5.43 -15.47 -8.20
CA TRP A 33 -6.84 -15.10 -8.06
C TRP A 33 -7.18 -13.82 -8.84
N LEU A 34 -6.38 -12.76 -8.67
CA LEU A 34 -6.55 -11.51 -9.41
C LEU A 34 -6.41 -11.71 -10.93
N SER A 35 -5.53 -12.62 -11.35
CA SER A 35 -5.34 -12.97 -12.76
C SER A 35 -6.57 -13.67 -13.34
N GLY A 36 -7.25 -14.50 -12.54
CA GLY A 36 -8.56 -15.07 -12.89
C GLY A 36 -9.68 -14.03 -13.02
N LEU A 37 -9.52 -12.83 -12.44
CA LEU A 37 -10.44 -11.69 -12.60
C LEU A 37 -10.08 -10.80 -13.79
N SER A 38 -8.93 -11.02 -14.45
CA SER A 38 -8.52 -10.22 -15.60
C SER A 38 -9.47 -10.48 -16.79
N GLY A 39 -10.32 -9.51 -17.09
CA GLY A 39 -11.45 -9.64 -18.03
C GLY A 39 -12.83 -9.36 -17.40
N ALA A 40 -12.92 -9.27 -16.07
CA ALA A 40 -14.10 -8.77 -15.36
C ALA A 40 -14.27 -7.24 -15.52
N ASN A 41 -15.34 -6.68 -14.94
CA ASN A 41 -15.61 -5.23 -14.96
C ASN A 41 -14.41 -4.44 -14.41
N ALA A 42 -13.76 -3.64 -15.28
CA ALA A 42 -12.57 -2.87 -14.95
C ALA A 42 -12.76 -1.92 -13.75
N ILE A 43 -13.98 -1.44 -13.53
CA ILE A 43 -14.32 -0.59 -12.38
C ILE A 43 -14.23 -1.39 -11.08
N LEU A 44 -14.78 -2.61 -11.05
CA LEU A 44 -14.74 -3.47 -9.87
C LEU A 44 -13.32 -3.93 -9.55
N LEU A 45 -12.53 -4.24 -10.58
CA LEU A 45 -11.12 -4.61 -10.40
C LEU A 45 -10.30 -3.42 -9.87
N GLY A 46 -10.53 -2.22 -10.42
CA GLY A 46 -9.89 -0.99 -9.93
C GLY A 46 -10.22 -0.72 -8.46
N ALA A 47 -11.50 -0.79 -8.08
CA ALA A 47 -11.93 -0.60 -6.70
C ALA A 47 -11.31 -1.63 -5.76
N LEU A 48 -11.31 -2.92 -6.13
CA LEU A 48 -10.69 -3.98 -5.34
C LEU A 48 -9.19 -3.73 -5.12
N LEU A 49 -8.46 -3.40 -6.18
CA LEU A 49 -7.03 -3.10 -6.07
C LEU A 49 -6.78 -1.83 -5.25
N GLY A 50 -7.66 -0.83 -5.35
CA GLY A 50 -7.63 0.37 -4.53
C GLY A 50 -7.78 0.07 -3.03
N LEU A 51 -8.75 -0.79 -2.68
CA LEU A 51 -8.92 -1.30 -1.31
C LEU A 51 -7.65 -2.00 -0.82
N MET A 52 -7.06 -2.87 -1.64
CA MET A 52 -5.85 -3.61 -1.29
C MET A 52 -4.63 -2.70 -1.08
N MET A 53 -4.45 -1.68 -1.92
CA MET A 53 -3.36 -0.72 -1.78
C MET A 53 -3.43 0.07 -0.48
N CYS A 54 -4.64 0.35 0.01
CA CYS A 54 -4.83 1.17 1.20
C CYS A 54 -4.97 0.35 2.50
N PHE A 55 -5.11 -0.97 2.42
CA PHE A 55 -5.45 -1.84 3.55
C PHE A 55 -4.38 -1.86 4.65
N ASP A 56 -3.11 -2.01 4.28
CA ASP A 56 -2.00 -2.21 5.22
C ASP A 56 -0.85 -1.21 5.04
N LEU A 57 -1.09 -0.12 4.30
CA LEU A 57 -0.21 1.05 4.20
C LEU A 57 1.25 0.72 3.77
N GLY A 58 1.41 -0.26 2.88
CA GLY A 58 2.71 -0.73 2.38
C GLY A 58 3.08 -2.15 2.84
N GLY A 59 2.15 -2.85 3.49
CA GLY A 59 2.30 -4.24 3.93
C GLY A 59 2.14 -5.27 2.79
N PRO A 60 1.99 -6.56 3.15
CA PRO A 60 1.89 -7.64 2.19
C PRO A 60 0.76 -7.51 1.16
N VAL A 61 -0.43 -7.05 1.56
CA VAL A 61 -1.61 -6.94 0.69
C VAL A 61 -1.43 -5.84 -0.35
N ASN A 62 -0.94 -4.67 0.06
CA ASN A 62 -0.54 -3.60 -0.85
C ASN A 62 0.50 -4.09 -1.86
N LYS A 63 1.54 -4.80 -1.39
CA LYS A 63 2.58 -5.33 -2.26
C LYS A 63 2.04 -6.35 -3.26
N VAL A 64 1.07 -7.17 -2.89
CA VAL A 64 0.43 -8.08 -3.87
C VAL A 64 -0.28 -7.28 -4.95
N ALA A 65 -1.12 -6.31 -4.60
CA ALA A 65 -1.83 -5.48 -5.57
C ALA A 65 -0.86 -4.75 -6.52
N TYR A 66 0.23 -4.19 -5.98
CA TYR A 66 1.27 -3.55 -6.78
C TYR A 66 1.98 -4.55 -7.70
N THR A 67 2.40 -5.71 -7.17
CA THR A 67 3.06 -6.73 -8.01
C THR A 67 2.16 -7.26 -9.13
N PHE A 68 0.86 -7.46 -8.86
CA PHE A 68 -0.11 -7.83 -9.89
C PHE A 68 -0.19 -6.79 -11.02
N ALA A 69 -0.30 -5.50 -10.67
CA ALA A 69 -0.35 -4.42 -11.65
C ALA A 69 0.96 -4.28 -12.45
N THR A 70 2.11 -4.36 -11.77
CA THR A 70 3.42 -4.31 -12.44
C THR A 70 3.65 -5.50 -13.37
N ALA A 71 3.20 -6.70 -13.00
CA ALA A 71 3.30 -7.89 -13.84
C ALA A 71 2.49 -7.72 -15.14
N GLY A 72 1.32 -7.07 -15.07
CA GLY A 72 0.50 -6.78 -16.25
C GLY A 72 1.17 -5.86 -17.27
N ILE A 73 2.06 -4.96 -16.83
CA ILE A 73 2.80 -4.05 -17.70
C ILE A 73 4.23 -4.52 -18.02
N ALA A 74 4.70 -5.61 -17.39
CA ALA A 74 6.05 -6.16 -17.57
C ALA A 74 6.19 -6.98 -18.87
N VAL A 75 5.60 -6.51 -19.97
CA VAL A 75 5.62 -7.15 -21.29
C VAL A 75 5.98 -6.12 -22.36
N ALA A 76 6.46 -6.58 -23.53
CA ALA A 76 6.96 -5.69 -24.60
C ALA A 76 5.90 -4.71 -25.16
N SER A 77 4.62 -5.06 -25.07
CA SER A 77 3.50 -4.21 -25.50
C SER A 77 2.31 -4.42 -24.55
N PRO A 78 2.24 -3.69 -23.44
CA PRO A 78 1.14 -3.80 -22.48
C PRO A 78 -0.19 -3.42 -23.14
N SER A 79 -1.27 -4.09 -22.74
CA SER A 79 -2.61 -3.69 -23.16
C SER A 79 -3.04 -2.38 -22.48
N ASP A 80 -3.98 -1.66 -23.09
CA ASP A 80 -4.61 -0.47 -22.48
C ASP A 80 -5.23 -0.79 -21.10
N SER A 81 -5.76 -2.00 -20.93
CA SER A 81 -6.30 -2.46 -19.66
C SER A 81 -5.22 -2.60 -18.58
N ALA A 82 -4.07 -3.17 -18.91
CA ALA A 82 -2.95 -3.30 -17.98
C ALA A 82 -2.41 -1.92 -17.55
N MET A 83 -2.31 -0.98 -18.49
CA MET A 83 -1.89 0.39 -18.20
C MET A 83 -2.89 1.12 -17.29
N LYS A 84 -4.19 0.95 -17.53
CA LYS A 84 -5.25 1.51 -16.66
C LYS A 84 -5.23 0.91 -15.25
N ILE A 85 -5.00 -0.40 -15.14
CA ILE A 85 -4.86 -1.08 -13.85
C ILE A 85 -3.65 -0.50 -13.08
N MET A 86 -2.50 -0.38 -13.73
CA MET A 86 -1.31 0.22 -13.11
C MET A 86 -1.56 1.65 -12.65
N ALA A 87 -2.20 2.47 -13.50
CA ALA A 87 -2.53 3.85 -13.16
C ALA A 87 -3.46 3.93 -11.93
N ALA A 88 -4.47 3.06 -11.84
CA ALA A 88 -5.37 3.00 -10.69
C ALA A 88 -4.64 2.59 -9.41
N VAL A 89 -3.79 1.57 -9.47
CA VAL A 89 -2.97 1.12 -8.33
C VAL A 89 -2.01 2.22 -7.88
N MET A 90 -1.38 2.94 -8.82
CA MET A 90 -0.51 4.06 -8.49
C MET A 90 -1.28 5.20 -7.83
N ALA A 91 -2.42 5.60 -8.38
CA ALA A 91 -3.24 6.64 -7.78
C ALA A 91 -3.70 6.25 -6.36
N ALA A 92 -4.20 5.02 -6.18
CA ALA A 92 -4.67 4.52 -4.90
C ALA A 92 -3.57 4.46 -3.84
N GLY A 93 -2.34 4.02 -4.18
CA GLY A 93 -1.24 3.97 -3.21
C GLY A 93 -0.79 5.34 -2.70
N MET A 94 -1.05 6.43 -3.43
CA MET A 94 -0.79 7.80 -2.97
C MET A 94 -1.88 8.31 -2.01
N VAL A 95 -3.07 7.70 -2.00
CA VAL A 95 -4.24 8.21 -1.25
C VAL A 95 -3.98 8.28 0.25
N PRO A 96 -3.53 7.23 0.96
CA PRO A 96 -3.40 7.29 2.42
C PRO A 96 -2.52 8.46 2.92
N PRO A 97 -1.27 8.64 2.45
CA PRO A 97 -0.41 9.73 2.93
C PRO A 97 -0.91 11.11 2.47
N LEU A 98 -1.40 11.26 1.22
CA LEU A 98 -1.92 12.54 0.74
C LEU A 98 -3.22 12.95 1.44
N ALA A 99 -4.09 11.99 1.74
CA ALA A 99 -5.31 12.23 2.49
C ALA A 99 -5.00 12.70 3.92
N MET A 100 -4.03 12.08 4.60
CA MET A 100 -3.59 12.52 5.93
C MET A 100 -2.92 13.89 5.89
N ALA A 101 -2.09 14.15 4.87
CA ALA A 101 -1.48 15.45 4.64
C ALA A 101 -2.54 16.54 4.43
N LEU A 102 -3.57 16.27 3.64
CA LEU A 102 -4.68 17.19 3.41
C LEU A 102 -5.57 17.37 4.65
N ALA A 103 -5.88 16.29 5.36
CA ALA A 103 -6.72 16.34 6.55
C ALA A 103 -6.07 17.19 7.66
N THR A 104 -4.76 17.05 7.86
CA THR A 104 -4.01 17.81 8.86
C THR A 104 -3.82 19.28 8.48
N THR A 105 -3.77 19.63 7.20
CA THR A 105 -3.71 21.04 6.75
C THR A 105 -5.07 21.72 6.85
N VAL A 106 -6.14 21.09 6.37
CA VAL A 106 -7.49 21.69 6.32
C VAL A 106 -8.16 21.67 7.68
N ARG A 107 -8.04 20.56 8.43
CA ARG A 107 -8.70 20.35 9.72
C ARG A 107 -7.70 20.18 10.86
N GLY A 108 -6.58 20.92 10.82
CA GLY A 108 -5.50 20.81 11.81
C GLY A 108 -5.89 21.01 13.28
N ARG A 109 -7.09 21.51 13.60
CA ARG A 109 -7.62 21.56 14.98
C ARG A 109 -8.03 20.19 15.53
N LEU A 110 -8.29 19.21 14.67
CA LEU A 110 -8.63 17.84 15.04
C LEU A 110 -7.39 16.97 15.30
N PHE A 111 -6.19 17.49 15.01
CA PHE A 111 -4.93 16.77 15.07
C PHE A 111 -4.00 17.39 16.11
N ASN A 112 -3.24 16.54 16.79
CA ASN A 112 -2.23 16.98 17.74
C ASN A 112 -0.99 17.56 17.02
N ALA A 113 -0.06 18.14 17.77
CA ALA A 113 1.12 18.79 17.19
C ALA A 113 2.01 17.82 16.39
N ALA A 114 2.18 16.58 16.87
CA ALA A 114 2.98 15.56 16.18
C ALA A 114 2.31 15.08 14.88
N GLU A 115 0.99 14.88 14.89
CA GLU A 115 0.22 14.53 13.68
C GLU A 115 0.30 15.62 12.61
N ARG A 116 0.26 16.90 13.02
CA ARG A 116 0.42 18.03 12.08
C ARG A 116 1.84 18.12 11.52
N GLU A 117 2.84 17.77 12.31
CA GLU A 117 4.23 17.67 11.84
C GLU A 117 4.38 16.55 10.81
N ASN A 118 3.89 15.35 11.15
CA ASN A 118 3.87 14.20 10.25
C ASN A 118 3.11 14.50 8.95
N GLY A 119 2.03 15.29 9.03
CA GLY A 119 1.24 15.70 7.87
C GLY A 119 2.02 16.52 6.85
N LYS A 120 3.01 17.30 7.28
CA LYS A 120 3.91 18.02 6.36
C LYS A 120 4.80 17.07 5.57
N ALA A 121 5.37 16.06 6.23
CA ALA A 121 6.18 15.04 5.56
C ALA A 121 5.32 14.16 4.63
N ALA A 122 4.08 13.86 5.03
CA ALA A 122 3.15 13.02 4.29
C ALA A 122 2.82 13.56 2.88
N TRP A 123 2.91 14.89 2.64
CA TRP A 123 2.79 15.45 1.29
C TRP A 123 3.84 14.89 0.33
N VAL A 124 5.12 14.93 0.74
CA VAL A 124 6.24 14.51 -0.11
C VAL A 124 6.25 12.99 -0.24
N LEU A 125 6.00 12.28 0.86
CA LEU A 125 5.92 10.82 0.85
C LEU A 125 4.80 10.34 -0.07
N GLY A 126 3.60 10.91 0.05
CA GLY A 126 2.47 10.58 -0.81
C GLY A 126 2.69 10.94 -2.28
N ALA A 127 3.25 12.11 -2.56
CA ALA A 127 3.64 12.50 -3.91
C ALA A 127 4.70 11.57 -4.53
N SER A 128 5.49 10.91 -3.68
CA SER A 128 6.53 9.96 -4.08
C SER A 128 6.06 8.50 -4.06
N PHE A 129 4.75 8.25 -3.94
CA PHE A 129 4.17 6.91 -3.87
C PHE A 129 4.65 6.08 -2.66
N ILE A 130 4.89 6.75 -1.52
CA ILE A 130 5.26 6.12 -0.24
C ILE A 130 4.06 6.14 0.70
N SER A 131 3.31 5.03 0.73
CA SER A 131 2.09 4.86 1.53
C SER A 131 2.33 4.93 3.05
N GLU A 132 3.57 4.65 3.49
CA GLU A 132 3.99 4.58 4.88
C GLU A 132 3.88 5.92 5.61
N GLY A 133 3.81 7.04 4.87
CA GLY A 133 3.54 8.36 5.45
C GLY A 133 2.24 8.45 6.26
N ALA A 134 1.31 7.49 6.06
CA ALA A 134 0.07 7.38 6.82
C ALA A 134 0.20 6.51 8.10
N ILE A 135 1.26 5.73 8.28
CA ILE A 135 1.41 4.80 9.42
C ILE A 135 1.29 5.49 10.77
N PRO A 136 1.93 6.66 11.02
CA PRO A 136 1.81 7.34 12.32
C PRO A 136 0.36 7.70 12.68
N PHE A 137 -0.47 7.99 11.67
CA PHE A 137 -1.88 8.32 11.85
C PHE A 137 -2.73 7.08 12.08
N ALA A 138 -2.50 6.02 11.31
CA ALA A 138 -3.19 4.75 11.50
C ALA A 138 -2.82 4.06 12.81
N ALA A 139 -1.60 4.26 13.32
CA ALA A 139 -1.20 3.81 14.64
C ALA A 139 -1.97 4.56 15.76
N ALA A 140 -2.33 5.82 15.54
CA ALA A 140 -3.10 6.62 16.49
C ALA A 140 -4.62 6.35 16.43
N ASP A 141 -5.19 6.22 15.23
CA ASP A 141 -6.63 5.96 15.02
C ASP A 141 -6.88 4.99 13.84
N PRO A 142 -6.62 3.68 14.02
CA PRO A 142 -6.66 2.70 12.93
C PRO A 142 -8.06 2.54 12.33
N LEU A 143 -9.09 2.59 13.18
CA LEU A 143 -10.49 2.36 12.78
C LEU A 143 -11.07 3.49 11.94
N ARG A 144 -10.47 4.68 11.98
CA ARG A 144 -10.86 5.79 11.09
C ARG A 144 -9.95 5.92 9.89
N VAL A 145 -8.64 5.81 10.08
CA VAL A 145 -7.67 6.08 9.02
C VAL A 145 -7.69 4.99 7.95
N ILE A 146 -7.68 3.71 8.33
CA ILE A 146 -7.60 2.61 7.35
C ILE A 146 -8.88 2.53 6.52
N PRO A 147 -10.09 2.46 7.11
CA PRO A 147 -11.32 2.37 6.31
C PRO A 147 -11.56 3.60 5.44
N ALA A 148 -11.22 4.80 5.92
CA ALA A 148 -11.35 6.02 5.12
C ALA A 148 -10.35 6.03 3.95
N SER A 149 -9.12 5.55 4.17
CA SER A 149 -8.12 5.42 3.11
C SER A 149 -8.54 4.38 2.07
N MET A 150 -9.04 3.22 2.52
CA MET A 150 -9.61 2.19 1.64
C MET A 150 -10.76 2.73 0.82
N ALA A 151 -11.71 3.44 1.44
CA ALA A 151 -12.83 4.05 0.74
C ALA A 151 -12.40 5.17 -0.23
N GLY A 152 -11.33 5.91 0.07
CA GLY A 152 -10.80 6.94 -0.81
C GLY A 152 -9.96 6.40 -1.97
N GLY A 153 -9.36 5.21 -1.81
CA GLY A 153 -8.55 4.55 -2.83
C GLY A 153 -9.36 3.66 -3.78
N ALA A 154 -10.56 3.21 -3.38
CA ALA A 154 -11.46 2.35 -4.15
C ALA A 154 -12.40 3.14 -5.07
#